data_AF-A0A0D0CC11-F1
#
_entry.id   AF-A0A0D0CC11-F1
#
_cell.length_a   1.000
_cell.length_b   1.000
_cell.length_c   1.000
_cell.angle_alpha   90.00
_cell.angle_beta   90.00
_cell.angle_gamma   90.00
#
_symmetry.space_group_name_H-M   'P 1'
#
loop_
_entity.id
_entity.type
_entity.pdbx_description
1 polymer ?
#
loop_
_entity_poly.entity_id
_entity_poly.type
_entity_poly.pdbx_seq_one_letter_code
_entity_poly.pdbx_strand_id
1 'polypeptide(L)'
;IQDALNCFHQYCEAFGPNIVTTFSLPRQHSMKQYINLICLFGAPNGLCLSITELKHIKAVKEPYQWSNHHNALGQMLLTNQCLNKLARSQVDFWEWGMLNGSCILAMLQALGVSVFY
;
A
#
# COMPACT_ATOMS: atom_id res chain seq x y z
N ILE A 1 9.75 26.47 6.07
CA ILE A 1 9.51 25.06 6.48
C ILE A 1 10.71 24.50 7.23
N GLN A 2 11.93 24.60 6.68
CA GLN A 2 13.16 24.17 7.37
C GLN A 2 13.38 24.89 8.71
N ASP A 3 13.15 26.20 8.78
CA ASP A 3 13.29 26.96 10.04
C ASP A 3 12.32 26.50 11.12
N ALA A 4 11.07 26.22 10.76
CA ALA A 4 10.08 25.69 11.69
C ALA A 4 10.48 24.30 12.23
N LEU A 5 11.12 23.47 11.40
CA LEU A 5 11.62 22.15 11.78
C LEU A 5 12.87 22.25 12.68
N ASN A 6 13.74 23.23 12.41
CA ASN A 6 14.89 23.54 13.25
C ASN A 6 14.44 24.05 14.62
N CYS A 7 13.46 24.97 14.67
CA CYS A 7 12.84 25.42 15.92
C CYS A 7 12.21 24.25 16.67
N PHE A 8 11.48 23.36 15.99
CA PHE A 8 10.91 22.18 16.63
C PHE A 8 11.97 21.27 17.25
N HIS A 9 13.06 20.96 16.54
CA HIS A 9 14.17 20.17 17.09
C HIS A 9 14.90 20.86 18.25
N GLN A 10 14.92 22.19 18.27
CA GLN A 10 15.56 22.97 19.31
C GLN A 10 14.73 23.03 20.59
N TYR A 11 13.40 22.98 20.49
CA TYR A 11 12.49 23.09 21.62
C TYR A 11 11.78 21.77 21.98
N CYS A 12 12.00 20.67 21.26
CA CYS A 12 11.33 19.40 21.52
C CYS A 12 11.71 18.75 22.85
N GLU A 13 12.81 19.16 23.48
CA GLU A 13 13.18 18.72 24.84
C GLU A 13 12.23 19.26 25.92
N ALA A 14 11.46 20.33 25.64
CA ALA A 14 10.44 20.84 26.55
C ALA A 14 9.28 19.84 26.78
N PHE A 15 9.19 18.79 25.96
CA PHE A 15 8.22 17.69 26.11
C PHE A 15 8.70 16.54 27.02
N GLY A 16 9.85 16.67 27.71
CA GLY A 16 10.31 15.68 28.69
C GLY A 16 9.54 15.69 30.03
N PRO A 17 9.97 14.89 31.02
CA PRO A 17 9.54 13.53 31.35
C PRO A 17 8.16 13.43 32.05
N ASN A 18 7.30 14.44 31.94
CA ASN A 18 5.93 14.39 32.49
C ASN A 18 4.95 13.61 31.59
N ILE A 19 5.41 13.13 30.44
CA ILE A 19 4.68 12.23 29.56
C ILE A 19 5.23 10.84 29.82
N VAL A 20 4.33 9.95 30.28
CA VAL A 20 4.52 8.53 30.61
C VAL A 20 5.71 7.91 29.87
N THR A 21 6.62 7.24 30.58
CA THR A 21 7.83 6.59 30.04
C THR A 21 7.56 5.55 28.94
N THR A 22 6.31 5.10 28.78
CA THR A 22 5.83 4.23 27.70
C THR A 22 5.46 4.97 26.41
N PHE A 23 5.46 6.30 26.40
CA PHE A 23 5.06 7.12 25.25
C PHE A 23 6.25 7.34 24.33
N SER A 24 6.42 6.44 23.36
CA SER A 24 7.29 6.72 22.21
C SER A 24 6.69 7.87 21.41
N LEU A 25 7.36 9.03 21.37
CA LEU A 25 6.92 10.16 20.54
C LEU A 25 6.65 9.67 19.10
N PRO A 26 5.48 9.94 18.50
CA PRO A 26 5.14 9.38 17.19
C PRO A 26 6.16 9.84 16.15
N ARG A 27 6.96 8.89 15.63
CA ARG A 27 7.86 8.99 14.46
C ARG A 27 8.32 10.40 14.09
N GLN A 28 8.98 11.11 15.00
CA GLN A 28 9.55 12.44 14.73
C GLN A 28 10.81 12.39 13.85
N HIS A 29 11.43 11.21 13.70
CA HIS A 29 12.62 11.03 12.84
C HIS A 29 12.34 11.18 11.34
N SER A 30 11.10 10.99 10.88
CA SER A 30 10.77 11.12 9.46
C SER A 30 10.53 12.57 9.03
N MET A 31 10.36 13.52 9.96
CA MET A 31 10.05 14.93 9.66
C MET A 31 11.11 15.59 8.77
N LYS A 32 12.40 15.27 8.93
CA LYS A 32 13.44 15.75 8.01
C LYS A 32 13.20 15.30 6.57
N GLN A 33 12.69 14.09 6.36
CA GLN A 33 12.39 13.61 5.03
C GLN A 33 11.16 14.31 4.43
N TYR A 34 10.18 14.72 5.25
CA TYR A 34 8.97 15.41 4.78
C TYR A 34 9.29 16.66 3.96
N ILE A 35 10.31 17.44 4.32
CA ILE A 35 10.66 18.66 3.57
C ILE A 35 11.04 18.31 2.13
N ASN A 36 11.94 17.34 1.95
CA ASN A 36 12.33 16.89 0.62
C ASN A 36 11.14 16.36 -0.16
N LEU A 37 10.26 15.61 0.49
CA LEU A 37 9.09 15.01 -0.14
C LEU A 37 8.01 16.02 -0.50
N ILE A 38 7.85 17.08 0.29
CA ILE A 38 6.98 18.21 -0.01
C ILE A 38 7.51 18.95 -1.24
N CYS A 39 8.82 19.19 -1.31
CA CYS A 39 9.44 19.85 -2.45
C CYS A 39 9.38 19.00 -3.73
N LEU A 40 9.63 17.69 -3.63
CA LEU A 40 9.66 16.78 -4.77
C LEU A 40 8.26 16.39 -5.27
N PHE A 41 7.28 16.30 -4.37
CA PHE A 41 6.00 15.67 -4.68
C PHE A 41 4.75 16.45 -4.23
N GLY A 42 4.92 17.64 -3.65
CA GLY A 42 3.82 18.55 -3.32
C GLY A 42 2.85 18.07 -2.22
N ALA A 43 3.17 16.99 -1.51
CA ALA A 43 2.28 16.39 -0.53
C ALA A 43 2.75 16.69 0.92
N PRO A 44 2.10 17.63 1.65
CA PRO A 44 2.46 17.97 3.04
C PRO A 44 2.29 16.80 4.02
N ASN A 45 1.39 15.86 3.71
CA ASN A 45 0.97 14.84 4.66
C ASN A 45 1.46 13.45 4.24
N GLY A 46 2.71 13.28 3.84
CA GLY A 46 3.32 11.96 3.63
C GLY A 46 2.61 11.08 2.58
N LEU A 47 1.58 11.59 1.91
CA LEU A 47 0.74 10.90 0.93
C LEU A 47 1.59 10.40 -0.23
N CYS A 48 2.60 11.17 -0.64
CA CYS A 48 3.54 10.69 -1.64
C CYS A 48 4.43 9.54 -1.12
N LEU A 49 4.91 9.62 0.13
CA LEU A 49 5.64 8.49 0.73
C LEU A 49 4.76 7.27 0.85
N SER A 50 3.54 7.41 1.36
CA SER A 50 2.66 6.27 1.55
C SER A 50 2.24 5.66 0.22
N ILE A 51 2.07 6.44 -0.85
CA ILE A 51 1.80 5.91 -2.21
C ILE A 51 3.01 5.17 -2.77
N THR A 52 4.21 5.75 -2.67
CA THR A 52 5.44 5.12 -3.18
C THR A 52 5.86 3.92 -2.33
N GLU A 53 5.68 3.99 -1.02
CA GLU A 53 5.89 2.92 -0.06
C GLU A 53 4.87 1.79 -0.24
N LEU A 54 3.59 2.10 -0.47
CA LEU A 54 2.56 1.12 -0.80
C LEU A 54 2.88 0.41 -2.12
N LYS A 55 3.31 1.16 -3.14
CA LYS A 55 3.74 0.58 -4.42
C LYS A 55 4.98 -0.29 -4.25
N HIS A 56 5.93 0.11 -3.39
CA HIS A 56 7.09 -0.70 -3.04
C HIS A 56 6.70 -1.96 -2.24
N ILE A 57 5.68 -1.90 -1.37
CA ILE A 57 5.15 -3.10 -0.69
C ILE A 57 4.65 -4.10 -1.73
N LYS A 58 3.79 -3.66 -2.66
CA LYS A 58 3.19 -4.52 -3.69
C LYS A 58 4.19 -5.03 -4.73
N ALA A 59 5.13 -4.20 -5.17
CA ALA A 59 6.05 -4.57 -6.24
C ALA A 59 7.35 -5.26 -5.73
N VAL A 60 7.68 -5.10 -4.44
CA VAL A 60 8.98 -5.54 -3.90
C VAL A 60 8.80 -6.39 -2.66
N LYS A 61 8.19 -5.88 -1.58
CA LYS A 61 8.15 -6.62 -0.30
C LYS A 61 7.33 -7.90 -0.38
N GLU A 62 6.11 -7.83 -0.91
CA GLU A 62 5.24 -9.01 -1.06
C GLU A 62 5.84 -10.05 -2.04
N PRO A 63 6.30 -9.67 -3.26
CA PRO A 63 6.93 -10.63 -4.16
C PRO A 63 8.22 -11.25 -3.61
N TYR A 64 9.00 -10.49 -2.84
CA TYR A 64 10.18 -11.04 -2.17
C TYR A 64 9.80 -12.09 -1.14
N GLN A 65 8.76 -11.84 -0.34
CA GLN A 65 8.24 -12.79 0.65
C GLN A 65 7.69 -14.08 0.01
N TRP A 66 7.13 -13.99 -1.19
CA TRP A 66 6.64 -15.17 -1.93
C TRP A 66 7.73 -15.91 -2.71
N SER A 67 8.90 -15.30 -2.90
CA SER A 67 10.03 -15.93 -3.59
C SER A 67 10.70 -16.99 -2.71
N ASN A 68 11.43 -17.91 -3.34
CA ASN A 68 12.27 -18.86 -2.60
C ASN A 68 13.62 -18.27 -2.14
N HIS A 69 13.79 -16.94 -2.26
CA HIS A 69 15.00 -16.18 -1.94
C HIS A 69 16.28 -16.51 -2.76
N HIS A 70 16.25 -17.53 -3.62
CA HIS A 70 17.36 -17.86 -4.52
C HIS A 70 17.14 -17.20 -5.89
N ASN A 71 18.03 -16.29 -6.29
CA ASN A 71 17.85 -15.47 -7.51
C ASN A 71 16.47 -14.75 -7.53
N ALA A 72 16.08 -14.20 -6.37
CA ALA A 72 14.75 -13.68 -6.11
C ALA A 72 14.31 -12.57 -7.08
N LEU A 73 15.22 -11.75 -7.59
CA LEU A 73 14.88 -10.63 -8.49
C LEU A 73 14.12 -11.11 -9.74
N GLY A 74 14.57 -12.19 -10.37
CA GLY A 74 13.91 -12.76 -11.55
C GLY A 74 12.49 -13.26 -11.22
N GLN A 75 12.34 -13.92 -10.07
CA GLN A 75 11.04 -14.41 -9.60
C GLN A 75 10.09 -13.25 -9.29
N MET A 76 10.58 -12.21 -8.61
CA MET A 76 9.79 -11.00 -8.29
C MET A 76 9.30 -10.31 -9.56
N LEU A 77 10.16 -10.19 -10.59
CA LEU A 77 9.78 -9.62 -11.88
C LEU A 77 8.70 -10.45 -12.58
N LEU A 78 8.83 -11.78 -12.60
CA LEU A 78 7.83 -12.69 -13.17
C LEU A 78 6.50 -12.62 -12.43
N THR A 79 6.53 -12.61 -11.09
CA THR A 79 5.34 -12.46 -10.24
C THR A 79 4.64 -11.14 -10.52
N ASN A 80 5.38 -10.02 -10.55
CA ASN A 80 4.81 -8.71 -10.87
C ASN A 80 4.18 -8.69 -12.28
N GLN A 81 4.83 -9.32 -13.26
CA GLN A 81 4.28 -9.43 -14.60
C GLN A 81 2.99 -10.26 -14.63
N CYS A 82 2.94 -11.37 -13.89
CA CYS A 82 1.76 -12.23 -13.77
C CYS A 82 0.58 -11.46 -13.13
N LEU A 83 0.81 -10.78 -12.01
CA LEU A 83 -0.20 -9.97 -11.33
C LEU A 83 -0.75 -8.87 -12.25
N ASN A 84 0.12 -8.19 -13.00
CA ASN A 84 -0.32 -7.16 -13.95
C ASN A 84 -1.18 -7.74 -15.08
N LYS A 85 -0.83 -8.92 -15.60
CA LYS A 85 -1.64 -9.61 -16.61
C LYS A 85 -3.00 -10.03 -16.04
N LEU A 86 -3.03 -10.60 -14.84
CA LEU A 86 -4.28 -10.99 -14.18
C LEU A 86 -5.19 -9.79 -13.91
N ALA A 87 -4.63 -8.68 -13.42
CA ALA A 87 -5.39 -7.46 -13.19
C ALA A 87 -6.01 -6.93 -14.48
N ARG A 88 -5.27 -6.97 -15.60
CA ARG A 88 -5.80 -6.59 -16.91
C ARG A 88 -6.90 -7.53 -17.38
N SER A 89 -6.66 -8.84 -17.33
CA SER A 89 -7.65 -9.85 -17.69
C SER A 89 -8.93 -9.75 -16.85
N GLN A 90 -8.83 -9.40 -15.57
CA GLN A 90 -9.98 -9.21 -14.70
C GLN A 90 -10.85 -8.04 -15.18
N VAL A 91 -10.24 -6.92 -15.60
CA VAL A 91 -10.97 -5.79 -16.19
C VAL A 91 -11.63 -6.21 -17.50
N ASP A 92 -10.88 -6.87 -18.39
CA ASP A 92 -11.41 -7.33 -19.68
C ASP A 92 -12.62 -8.28 -19.49
N PHE A 93 -12.53 -9.24 -18.56
CA PHE A 93 -13.63 -10.16 -18.26
C PHE A 93 -14.82 -9.50 -17.58
N TRP A 94 -14.58 -8.46 -16.78
CA TRP A 94 -15.65 -7.67 -16.19
C TRP A 94 -16.41 -6.88 -17.27
N GLU A 95 -15.69 -6.22 -18.18
CA GLU A 95 -16.27 -5.47 -19.30
C GLU A 95 -17.08 -6.36 -20.24
N TRP A 96 -16.64 -7.60 -20.47
CA TRP A 96 -17.40 -8.57 -21.27
C TRP A 96 -18.55 -9.25 -20.52
N GLY A 97 -18.78 -8.91 -19.24
CA GLY A 97 -19.82 -9.50 -18.41
C GLY A 97 -19.57 -10.97 -18.07
N MET A 98 -18.37 -11.50 -18.29
CA MET A 98 -18.01 -12.88 -17.98
C MET A 98 -17.89 -13.15 -16.48
N LEU A 99 -17.74 -12.09 -15.68
CA LEU A 99 -17.71 -12.13 -14.21
C LEU A 99 -19.04 -11.70 -13.58
N ASN A 100 -20.12 -11.55 -14.37
CA ASN A 100 -21.44 -11.23 -13.85
C ASN A 100 -22.16 -12.51 -13.37
N GLY A 101 -22.40 -12.57 -12.06
CA GLY A 101 -23.10 -13.69 -11.40
C GLY A 101 -22.17 -14.52 -10.51
N SER A 102 -22.74 -15.20 -9.52
CA SER A 102 -21.99 -16.13 -8.67
C SER A 102 -22.14 -17.56 -9.21
N CYS A 103 -21.10 -18.39 -9.04
CA CYS A 103 -21.19 -19.82 -9.35
C CYS A 103 -22.38 -20.48 -8.64
N ILE A 104 -22.71 -20.00 -7.44
CA ILE A 104 -23.85 -20.46 -6.65
C ILE A 104 -25.17 -20.16 -7.36
N LEU A 105 -25.32 -18.95 -7.92
CA LEU A 105 -26.52 -18.58 -8.68
C LEU A 105 -26.67 -19.47 -9.94
N ALA A 106 -25.57 -19.69 -10.66
CA ALA A 106 -25.56 -20.55 -11.84
C ALA A 106 -25.89 -22.02 -11.48
N MET A 107 -25.38 -22.53 -10.35
CA MET A 107 -25.71 -23.88 -9.86
C MET A 107 -27.17 -24.00 -9.43
N LEU A 108 -27.72 -23.00 -8.73
CA LEU A 108 -29.13 -22.99 -8.32
C LEU A 108 -30.07 -22.93 -9.53
N GLN A 109 -29.72 -22.14 -10.55
CA GLN A 109 -30.43 -22.12 -11.84
C GLN A 109 -30.37 -23.48 -12.55
N ALA A 110 -29.20 -24.13 -12.58
CA ALA A 110 -29.03 -25.46 -13.17
C ALA A 110 -29.81 -26.56 -12.43
N LEU A 111 -30.02 -26.40 -11.11
CA LEU A 111 -30.81 -27.30 -10.28
C LEU A 111 -32.32 -26.99 -10.30
N GLY A 112 -32.76 -25.99 -11.06
CA GLY A 112 -34.17 -25.60 -11.15
C GLY A 112 -34.73 -24.93 -9.90
N VAL A 113 -33.87 -24.51 -8.96
CA VAL A 113 -34.28 -23.78 -7.77
C VAL A 113 -34.43 -22.31 -8.15
N SER A 114 -35.68 -21.86 -8.33
CA SER A 114 -35.97 -20.46 -8.62
C SER A 114 -35.65 -19.59 -7.39
N VAL A 115 -34.53 -18.87 -7.45
CA VAL A 115 -34.22 -17.80 -6.49
C VAL A 115 -34.97 -16.56 -6.96
N PHE A 116 -36.19 -16.38 -6.46
CA PHE A 116 -36.91 -15.12 -6.60
C PHE A 116 -36.27 -14.09 -5.66
N TYR A 117 -35.84 -12.95 -6.22
CA TYR A 117 -35.51 -11.74 -5.45
C TYR A 117 -36.74 -10.84 -5.36
#